data_AF-A0A538CNL4-F1
#
_entry.id   AF-A0A538CNL4-F1
#
_cell.length_a   1.000
_cell.length_b   1.000
_cell.length_c   1.000
_cell.angle_alpha   90.00
_cell.angle_beta   90.00
_cell.angle_gamma   90.00
#
_symmetry.space_group_name_H-M   'P 1'
#
loop_
_entity.id
_entity.type
_entity.pdbx_description
1 polymer ?
#
loop_
_entity_poly.entity_id
_entity_poly.type
_entity_poly.pdbx_seq_one_letter_code
_entity_poly.pdbx_strand_id
1 'polypeptide(L)'
;MSGYRDGVPIELIWWSRAHAEAAVDAIFAGDASASADALANGIALRTSGLLAQWQERLRHYPDELAAARIEEAALTWGGFAPAGLLTLIRPGERLALVERLVDDASRVVRIVFALNRVWQPTQKRLADRAATLTHKPERLAERIEEALTEPDPRRAVIVMTALQAETAALAPDGPNIVRARKWLSDALKILAQG
;
A
#
# COMPACT_ATOMS: atom_id res chain seq x y z
N MET A 1 23.78 -0.88 7.46
CA MET A 1 24.40 -1.87 8.37
C MET A 1 23.33 -2.29 9.38
N SER A 2 23.17 -3.58 9.63
CA SER A 2 22.27 -4.10 10.68
C SER A 2 23.08 -4.77 11.80
N GLY A 3 22.55 -4.75 13.03
CA GLY A 3 23.18 -5.34 14.20
C GLY A 3 22.22 -5.44 15.39
N TYR A 4 22.75 -5.81 16.55
CA TYR A 4 21.98 -5.91 17.80
C TYR A 4 22.72 -5.21 18.94
N ARG A 5 21.97 -4.65 19.88
CA ARG A 5 22.49 -4.18 21.17
C ARG A 5 21.54 -4.65 22.26
N ASP A 6 22.05 -5.40 23.24
CA ASP A 6 21.26 -5.94 24.36
C ASP A 6 19.98 -6.68 23.89
N GLY A 7 20.08 -7.43 22.79
CA GLY A 7 18.97 -8.16 22.17
C GLY A 7 18.04 -7.31 21.30
N VAL A 8 18.24 -5.98 21.24
CA VAL A 8 17.44 -5.07 20.42
C VAL A 8 18.05 -4.94 19.03
N PRO A 9 17.30 -5.20 17.94
CA PRO A 9 17.81 -5.02 16.58
C PRO A 9 17.97 -3.53 16.27
N ILE A 10 19.11 -3.17 15.68
CA ILE A 10 19.46 -1.82 15.26
C ILE A 10 19.83 -1.86 13.77
N GLU A 11 19.29 -0.90 13.01
CA GLU A 11 19.67 -0.65 11.63
C GLU A 11 20.20 0.77 11.49
N LEU A 12 21.36 0.90 10.84
CA LEU A 12 21.97 2.17 10.48
C LEU A 12 21.96 2.32 8.97
N ILE A 13 21.31 3.40 8.52
CA ILE A 13 21.29 3.86 7.13
C ILE A 13 22.11 5.14 7.06
N TRP A 14 23.00 5.22 6.08
CA TRP A 14 23.80 6.41 5.83
C TRP A 14 23.51 6.94 4.44
N TRP A 15 23.18 8.22 4.35
CA TRP A 15 22.99 8.96 3.10
C TRP A 15 23.92 10.16 3.05
N SER A 16 24.46 10.43 1.86
CA SER A 16 25.05 11.73 1.60
C SER A 16 23.97 12.81 1.60
N ARG A 17 24.34 14.06 1.88
CA ARG A 17 23.40 15.19 1.83
C ARG A 17 22.71 15.31 0.47
N ALA A 18 23.49 15.25 -0.62
CA ALA A 18 22.96 15.36 -1.97
C ALA A 18 21.95 14.23 -2.29
N HIS A 19 22.23 13.02 -1.83
CA HIS A 19 21.29 11.90 -1.99
C HIS A 19 20.00 12.12 -1.20
N ALA A 20 20.09 12.59 0.05
CA ALA A 20 18.92 12.88 0.87
C ALA A 20 18.05 14.01 0.28
N GLU A 21 18.66 15.07 -0.24
CA GLU A 21 17.95 16.16 -0.94
C GLU A 21 17.22 15.62 -2.19
N ALA A 22 17.91 14.86 -3.03
CA ALA A 22 17.30 14.24 -4.21
C ALA A 22 16.18 13.25 -3.85
N ALA A 23 16.33 12.48 -2.78
CA ALA A 23 15.29 11.56 -2.30
C ALA A 23 14.04 12.31 -1.83
N VAL A 24 14.20 13.46 -1.15
CA VAL A 24 13.07 14.31 -0.77
C VAL A 24 12.36 14.86 -1.99
N ASP A 25 13.10 15.33 -2.99
CA ASP A 25 12.48 15.83 -4.22
C ASP A 25 11.77 14.72 -5.01
N ALA A 26 12.34 13.50 -5.03
CA ALA A 26 11.73 12.34 -5.66
C ALA A 26 10.40 11.94 -5.01
N ILE A 27 10.25 12.07 -3.69
CA ILE A 27 8.98 11.82 -2.98
C ILE A 27 7.85 12.67 -3.57
N PHE A 28 8.11 13.96 -3.80
CA PHE A 28 7.11 14.86 -4.39
C PHE A 28 6.91 14.64 -5.88
N ALA A 29 7.89 14.03 -6.57
CA ALA A 29 7.76 13.60 -7.96
C ALA A 29 7.05 12.24 -8.14
N GLY A 30 6.59 11.62 -7.05
CA GLY A 30 5.82 10.37 -7.10
C GLY A 30 6.54 9.13 -6.59
N ASP A 31 7.80 9.24 -6.13
CA ASP A 31 8.50 8.09 -5.56
C ASP A 31 7.72 7.48 -4.40
N ALA A 32 7.55 6.16 -4.43
CA ALA A 32 6.73 5.41 -3.48
C ALA A 32 7.55 4.77 -2.35
N SER A 33 8.80 5.19 -2.14
CA SER A 33 9.61 4.67 -1.04
C SER A 33 9.05 5.08 0.33
N ALA A 34 9.35 4.26 1.34
CA ALA A 34 8.99 4.54 2.74
C ALA A 34 9.83 5.67 3.37
N SER A 35 10.72 6.30 2.60
CA SER A 35 11.63 7.36 3.06
C SER A 35 10.88 8.57 3.60
N ALA A 36 9.73 8.90 3.01
CA ALA A 36 8.91 10.03 3.45
C ALA A 36 8.42 9.86 4.89
N ASP A 37 7.92 8.67 5.25
CA ASP A 37 7.49 8.36 6.62
C ASP A 37 8.66 8.45 7.61
N ALA A 38 9.81 7.87 7.24
CA ALA A 38 11.00 7.88 8.09
C ALA A 38 11.52 9.31 8.35
N LEU A 39 11.52 10.17 7.33
CA LEU A 39 11.93 11.57 7.47
C LEU A 39 10.89 12.40 8.25
N ALA A 40 9.61 12.22 7.96
CA ALA A 40 8.53 12.94 8.63
C ALA A 40 8.50 12.66 10.15
N ASN A 41 8.80 11.42 10.56
CA ASN A 41 8.78 11.00 11.97
C ASN A 41 10.17 10.95 12.63
N GLY A 42 11.23 11.31 11.91
CA GLY A 42 12.60 11.24 12.40
C GLY A 42 12.88 12.19 13.56
N ILE A 43 13.65 11.73 14.55
CA ILE A 43 14.12 12.56 15.67
C ILE A 43 15.59 12.92 15.43
N ALA A 44 15.88 14.21 15.35
CA ALA A 44 17.25 14.68 15.20
C ALA A 44 18.05 14.44 16.49
N LEU A 45 19.03 13.54 16.44
CA LEU A 45 19.98 13.35 17.55
C LEU A 45 21.12 14.39 17.53
N ARG A 46 21.46 14.89 16.32
CA ARG A 46 22.38 15.99 16.03
C ARG A 46 21.86 16.70 14.79
N THR A 47 21.94 18.04 14.71
CA THR A 47 21.28 18.76 13.63
C THR A 47 22.07 19.95 13.09
N SER A 48 21.97 20.13 11.78
CA SER A 48 22.31 21.36 11.04
C SER A 48 21.05 22.11 10.56
N GLY A 49 19.85 21.66 10.99
CA GLY A 49 18.55 22.20 10.55
C GLY A 49 17.92 21.50 9.34
N LEU A 50 18.65 20.66 8.60
CA LEU A 50 18.15 20.04 7.36
C LEU A 50 16.92 19.16 7.55
N LEU A 51 16.91 18.28 8.57
CA LEU A 51 15.76 17.42 8.84
C LEU A 51 14.50 18.24 9.13
N ALA A 52 14.62 19.33 9.88
CA ALA A 52 13.48 20.21 10.19
C ALA A 52 12.92 20.89 8.94
N GLN A 53 13.78 21.27 7.99
CA GLN A 53 13.35 21.83 6.69
C GLN A 53 12.60 20.78 5.85
N TRP A 54 13.09 19.55 5.80
CA TRP A 54 12.39 18.48 5.10
C TRP A 54 11.07 18.11 5.78
N GLN A 55 11.04 18.09 7.11
CA GLN A 55 9.81 17.87 7.88
C GLN A 55 8.77 18.96 7.63
N GLU A 56 9.16 20.23 7.49
CA GLU A 56 8.27 21.31 7.06
C GLU A 56 7.66 21.04 5.69
N ARG A 57 8.49 20.64 4.71
CA ARG A 57 8.00 20.26 3.38
C ARG A 57 7.01 19.10 3.48
N LEU A 58 7.37 18.06 4.24
CA LEU A 58 6.58 16.82 4.38
C LEU A 58 5.31 16.98 5.24
N ARG A 59 5.14 18.08 5.99
CA ARG A 59 3.87 18.41 6.65
C ARG A 59 2.72 18.58 5.65
N HIS A 60 3.06 18.97 4.42
CA HIS A 60 2.11 19.19 3.35
C HIS A 60 2.13 17.98 2.41
N TYR A 61 1.08 17.16 2.46
CA TYR A 61 0.87 16.08 1.51
C TYR A 61 0.05 16.62 0.31
N PRO A 62 0.60 16.71 -0.91
CA PRO A 62 -0.12 17.28 -2.04
C PRO A 62 -1.32 16.42 -2.47
N ASP A 63 -2.47 17.05 -2.73
CA ASP A 63 -3.67 16.35 -3.19
C ASP A 63 -3.48 15.66 -4.54
N GLU A 64 -2.76 16.30 -5.46
CA GLU A 64 -2.41 15.74 -6.78
C GLU A 64 -1.58 14.45 -6.64
N LEU A 65 -0.65 14.42 -5.69
CA LEU A 65 0.15 13.24 -5.39
C LEU A 65 -0.71 12.12 -4.78
N ALA A 66 -1.70 12.47 -3.93
CA ALA A 66 -2.65 11.49 -3.41
C ALA A 66 -3.45 10.87 -4.55
N ALA A 67 -4.03 11.69 -5.42
CA ALA A 67 -4.80 11.25 -6.57
C ALA A 67 -3.96 10.37 -7.52
N ALA A 68 -2.74 10.79 -7.85
CA ALA A 68 -1.84 10.03 -8.71
C ALA A 68 -1.51 8.65 -8.13
N ARG A 69 -1.18 8.57 -6.83
CA ARG A 69 -0.88 7.29 -6.16
C ARG A 69 -2.08 6.36 -6.10
N ILE A 70 -3.28 6.90 -5.89
CA ILE A 70 -4.52 6.13 -5.88
C ILE A 70 -4.79 5.55 -7.27
N GLU A 71 -4.70 6.39 -8.31
CA GLU A 71 -4.93 5.98 -9.70
C GLU A 71 -3.89 4.97 -10.20
N GLU A 72 -2.61 5.16 -9.86
CA GLU A 72 -1.54 4.23 -10.19
C GLU A 72 -1.75 2.87 -9.50
N ALA A 73 -2.11 2.89 -8.22
CA ALA A 73 -2.37 1.66 -7.46
C ALA A 73 -3.54 0.86 -8.05
N ALA A 74 -4.59 1.54 -8.50
CA ALA A 74 -5.77 0.91 -9.11
C ALA A 74 -5.56 0.42 -10.56
N LEU A 75 -4.43 0.75 -11.20
CA LEU A 75 -4.21 0.51 -12.63
C LEU A 75 -4.47 -0.95 -13.05
N THR A 76 -4.03 -1.93 -12.25
CA THR A 76 -4.13 -3.36 -12.56
C THR A 76 -5.52 -3.96 -12.29
N TRP A 77 -6.41 -3.22 -11.64
CA TRP A 77 -7.77 -3.64 -11.32
C TRP A 77 -8.68 -3.28 -12.50
N GLY A 78 -8.82 -4.21 -13.44
CA GLY A 78 -9.54 -4.00 -14.70
C GLY A 78 -8.70 -4.09 -15.97
N GLY A 79 -7.47 -4.60 -15.89
CA GLY A 79 -6.60 -4.82 -17.07
C GLY A 79 -6.94 -6.07 -17.90
N PHE A 80 -7.84 -6.93 -17.41
CA PHE A 80 -8.28 -8.17 -18.08
C PHE A 80 -9.74 -8.48 -17.69
N ALA A 81 -10.37 -9.46 -18.33
CA ALA A 81 -11.74 -9.85 -17.99
C ALA A 81 -11.83 -10.38 -16.54
N PRO A 82 -12.84 -10.01 -15.73
CA PRO A 82 -12.95 -10.46 -14.33
C PRO A 82 -12.83 -11.98 -14.13
N ALA A 83 -13.35 -12.78 -15.07
CA ALA A 83 -13.24 -14.25 -15.08
C ALA A 83 -11.79 -14.77 -15.11
N GLY A 84 -10.82 -13.93 -15.50
CA GLY A 84 -9.40 -14.27 -15.44
C GLY A 84 -8.91 -14.56 -14.02
N LEU A 85 -9.58 -14.08 -12.96
CA LEU A 85 -9.22 -14.46 -11.58
C LEU A 85 -9.40 -15.96 -11.33
N LEU A 86 -10.30 -16.63 -12.07
CA LEU A 86 -10.49 -18.08 -11.96
C LEU A 86 -9.26 -18.87 -12.43
N THR A 87 -8.32 -18.25 -13.17
CA THR A 87 -7.08 -18.93 -13.52
C THR A 87 -6.15 -19.08 -12.32
N LEU A 88 -6.18 -18.14 -11.37
CA LEU A 88 -5.31 -18.14 -10.19
C LEU A 88 -5.68 -19.22 -9.17
N ILE A 89 -6.91 -19.73 -9.21
CA ILE A 89 -7.41 -20.73 -8.25
C ILE A 89 -7.37 -22.16 -8.80
N ARG A 90 -6.77 -22.35 -9.99
CA ARG A 90 -6.59 -23.69 -10.56
C ARG A 90 -5.54 -24.48 -9.77
N PRO A 91 -5.63 -25.83 -9.74
CA PRO A 91 -4.58 -26.66 -9.15
C PRO A 91 -3.22 -26.35 -9.78
N GLY A 92 -2.20 -26.15 -8.95
CA GLY A 92 -0.82 -25.87 -9.39
C GLY A 92 -0.44 -24.38 -9.50
N GLU A 93 -1.41 -23.45 -9.41
CA GLU A 93 -1.18 -22.01 -9.65
C GLU A 93 -0.79 -21.21 -8.38
N ARG A 94 -0.30 -21.89 -7.34
CA ARG A 94 -0.08 -21.27 -6.02
C ARG A 94 0.90 -20.09 -6.07
N LEU A 95 1.95 -20.17 -6.89
CA LEU A 95 2.91 -19.06 -7.03
C LEU A 95 2.23 -17.81 -7.60
N ALA A 96 1.55 -17.95 -8.74
CA ALA A 96 0.83 -16.85 -9.39
C ALA A 96 -0.25 -16.26 -8.48
N LEU A 97 -0.96 -17.10 -7.72
CA LEU A 97 -1.91 -16.66 -6.71
C LEU A 97 -1.24 -15.80 -5.63
N VAL A 98 -0.14 -16.28 -5.02
CA VAL A 98 0.54 -15.54 -3.96
C VAL A 98 1.10 -14.21 -4.48
N GLU A 99 1.73 -14.22 -5.65
CA GLU A 99 2.23 -12.99 -6.30
C GLU A 99 1.11 -11.97 -6.46
N ARG A 100 -0.06 -12.42 -6.94
CA ARG A 100 -1.23 -11.56 -7.09
C ARG A 100 -1.73 -11.01 -5.75
N LEU A 101 -1.89 -11.85 -4.74
CA LEU A 101 -2.41 -11.44 -3.43
C LEU A 101 -1.47 -10.43 -2.75
N VAL A 102 -0.16 -10.61 -2.86
CA VAL A 102 0.84 -9.68 -2.30
C VAL A 102 0.83 -8.33 -3.03
N ASP A 103 0.75 -8.34 -4.37
CA ASP A 103 0.63 -7.11 -5.15
C ASP A 103 -0.66 -6.35 -4.81
N ASP A 104 -1.79 -7.06 -4.75
CA ASP A 104 -3.09 -6.46 -4.41
C ASP A 104 -3.15 -5.92 -2.98
N ALA A 105 -2.59 -6.64 -1.99
CA ALA A 105 -2.45 -6.15 -0.62
C ALA A 105 -1.61 -4.86 -0.58
N SER A 106 -0.50 -4.83 -1.31
CA SER A 106 0.38 -3.66 -1.39
C SER A 106 -0.32 -2.44 -1.98
N ARG A 107 -1.15 -2.64 -3.01
CA ARG A 107 -1.98 -1.60 -3.65
C ARG A 107 -3.08 -1.09 -2.73
N VAL A 108 -3.78 -1.98 -2.05
CA VAL A 108 -4.78 -1.61 -1.03
C VAL A 108 -4.14 -0.69 0.02
N VAL A 109 -2.99 -1.08 0.58
CA VAL A 109 -2.28 -0.27 1.57
C VAL A 109 -1.88 1.08 0.98
N ARG A 110 -1.34 1.13 -0.24
CA ARG A 110 -0.97 2.39 -0.91
C ARG A 110 -2.15 3.35 -1.05
N ILE A 111 -3.31 2.85 -1.50
CA ILE A 111 -4.52 3.67 -1.62
C ILE A 111 -4.95 4.18 -0.25
N VAL A 112 -5.04 3.31 0.76
CA VAL A 112 -5.48 3.69 2.10
C VAL A 112 -4.59 4.78 2.71
N PHE A 113 -3.27 4.68 2.59
CA PHE A 113 -2.37 5.73 3.09
C PHE A 113 -2.53 7.05 2.32
N ALA A 114 -2.66 7.00 0.99
CA ALA A 114 -2.90 8.17 0.17
C ALA A 114 -4.24 8.87 0.50
N LEU A 115 -5.32 8.11 0.75
CA LEU A 115 -6.62 8.66 1.15
C LEU A 115 -6.54 9.46 2.45
N ASN A 116 -5.70 9.01 3.38
CA ASN A 116 -5.51 9.67 4.67
C ASN A 116 -4.44 10.76 4.63
N ARG A 117 -3.79 11.02 3.48
CA ARG A 117 -2.68 11.98 3.35
C ARG A 117 -1.54 11.69 4.34
N VAL A 118 -1.31 10.41 4.60
CA VAL A 118 -0.22 9.94 5.47
C VAL A 118 0.85 9.33 4.59
N TRP A 119 2.12 9.71 4.82
CA TRP A 119 3.25 9.09 4.14
C TRP A 119 3.29 7.60 4.48
N GLN A 120 3.25 6.75 3.45
CA GLN A 120 3.21 5.31 3.65
C GLN A 120 4.51 4.81 4.31
N PRO A 121 4.45 4.11 5.45
CA PRO A 121 5.61 3.46 6.04
C PRO A 121 5.96 2.17 5.29
N THR A 122 6.99 1.46 5.76
CA THR A 122 7.18 0.06 5.33
C THR A 122 5.96 -0.79 5.70
N GLN A 123 5.79 -1.95 5.05
CA GLN A 123 4.68 -2.87 5.33
C GLN A 123 4.76 -3.56 6.72
N LYS A 124 5.85 -3.36 7.46
CA LYS A 124 6.01 -3.91 8.82
C LYS A 124 5.01 -3.26 9.78
N ARG A 125 4.44 -4.08 10.68
CA ARG A 125 3.48 -3.64 11.72
C ARG A 125 2.27 -2.93 11.12
N LEU A 126 1.76 -3.43 10.00
CA LEU A 126 0.65 -2.82 9.28
C LEU A 126 -0.58 -2.58 10.17
N ALA A 127 -0.91 -3.52 11.07
CA ALA A 127 -2.04 -3.38 12.00
C ALA A 127 -1.92 -2.11 12.85
N ASP A 128 -0.77 -1.90 13.50
CA ASP A 128 -0.51 -0.71 14.32
C ASP A 128 -0.56 0.56 13.49
N ARG A 129 0.04 0.53 12.29
CA ARG A 129 0.09 1.70 11.38
C ARG A 129 -1.28 2.06 10.81
N ALA A 130 -2.12 1.07 10.54
CA ALA A 130 -3.46 1.27 10.02
C ALA A 130 -4.48 1.64 11.10
N ALA A 131 -4.20 1.36 12.38
CA ALA A 131 -5.14 1.61 13.48
C ALA A 131 -5.54 3.08 13.61
N THR A 132 -4.64 4.01 13.29
CA THR A 132 -4.85 5.46 13.40
C THR A 132 -5.47 6.10 12.15
N LEU A 133 -5.66 5.34 11.07
CA LEU A 133 -6.18 5.87 9.81
C LEU A 133 -7.71 5.94 9.84
N THR A 134 -8.26 7.08 9.40
CA THR A 134 -9.70 7.35 9.40
C THR A 134 -10.40 6.70 8.21
N HIS A 135 -9.84 6.84 7.01
CA HIS A 135 -10.42 6.36 5.76
C HIS A 135 -9.80 5.03 5.36
N LYS A 136 -10.43 3.92 5.78
CA LYS A 136 -9.98 2.56 5.46
C LYS A 136 -11.14 1.57 5.51
N PRO A 137 -11.05 0.43 4.81
CA PRO A 137 -11.95 -0.69 5.03
C PRO A 137 -11.87 -1.19 6.48
N GLU A 138 -12.97 -1.78 6.95
CA GLU A 138 -12.99 -2.44 8.25
C GLU A 138 -12.05 -3.64 8.28
N ARG A 139 -11.39 -3.84 9.42
CA ARG A 139 -10.49 -4.97 9.67
C ARG A 139 -9.38 -5.11 8.59
N LEU A 140 -8.93 -3.98 8.02
CA LEU A 140 -7.95 -3.92 6.92
C LEU A 140 -6.77 -4.89 7.07
N ALA A 141 -6.00 -4.77 8.16
CA ALA A 141 -4.80 -5.59 8.36
C ALA A 141 -5.15 -7.07 8.58
N GLU A 142 -6.23 -7.36 9.31
CA GLU A 142 -6.70 -8.72 9.57
C GLU A 142 -7.12 -9.42 8.27
N ARG A 143 -7.80 -8.71 7.37
CA ARG A 143 -8.26 -9.28 6.09
C ARG A 143 -7.14 -9.48 5.09
N ILE A 144 -6.08 -8.65 5.14
CA ILE A 144 -4.85 -8.91 4.39
C ILE A 144 -4.21 -10.20 4.91
N GLU A 145 -4.07 -10.34 6.22
CA GLU A 145 -3.51 -11.56 6.83
C GLU A 145 -4.36 -12.79 6.51
N GLU A 146 -5.69 -12.69 6.62
CA GLU A 146 -6.64 -13.76 6.26
C GLU A 146 -6.41 -14.18 4.81
N ALA A 147 -6.43 -13.26 3.85
CA ALA A 147 -6.25 -13.60 2.44
C ALA A 147 -4.87 -14.23 2.13
N LEU A 148 -3.80 -13.78 2.77
CA LEU A 148 -2.45 -14.29 2.51
C LEU A 148 -2.20 -15.67 3.13
N THR A 149 -2.87 -15.97 4.24
CA THR A 149 -2.73 -17.23 4.99
C THR A 149 -3.83 -18.26 4.71
N GLU A 150 -4.90 -17.86 4.04
CA GLU A 150 -6.03 -18.73 3.69
C GLU A 150 -5.58 -19.91 2.81
N PRO A 151 -5.80 -21.17 3.25
CA PRO A 151 -5.45 -22.35 2.47
C PRO A 151 -6.32 -22.58 1.23
N ASP A 152 -7.60 -22.18 1.24
CA ASP A 152 -8.47 -22.27 0.05
C ASP A 152 -8.20 -21.11 -0.93
N PRO A 153 -7.66 -21.38 -2.13
CA PRO A 153 -7.41 -20.37 -3.15
C PRO A 153 -8.61 -19.48 -3.46
N ARG A 154 -9.81 -20.07 -3.53
CA ARG A 154 -11.03 -19.32 -3.88
C ARG A 154 -11.37 -18.34 -2.77
N ARG A 155 -11.37 -18.81 -1.53
CA ARG A 155 -11.64 -17.95 -0.37
C ARG A 155 -10.59 -16.84 -0.23
N ALA A 156 -9.31 -17.14 -0.45
CA ALA A 156 -8.23 -16.15 -0.43
C ALA A 156 -8.50 -15.00 -1.42
N VAL A 157 -8.84 -15.35 -2.68
CA VAL A 157 -9.16 -14.35 -3.71
C VAL A 157 -10.43 -13.58 -3.37
N ILE A 158 -11.48 -14.22 -2.83
CA ILE A 158 -12.70 -13.53 -2.42
C ILE A 158 -12.42 -12.48 -1.34
N VAL A 159 -11.67 -12.84 -0.29
CA VAL A 159 -11.34 -11.92 0.82
C VAL A 159 -10.56 -10.71 0.30
N MET A 160 -9.53 -10.95 -0.53
CA MET A 160 -8.73 -9.87 -1.12
C MET A 160 -9.56 -9.01 -2.09
N THR A 161 -10.35 -9.62 -2.97
CA THR A 161 -11.19 -8.89 -3.95
C THR A 161 -12.23 -8.03 -3.27
N ALA A 162 -12.84 -8.51 -2.19
CA ALA A 162 -13.77 -7.73 -1.39
C ALA A 162 -13.07 -6.53 -0.74
N LEU A 163 -11.87 -6.73 -0.21
CA LEU A 163 -11.07 -5.67 0.39
C LEU A 163 -10.66 -4.60 -0.62
N GLN A 164 -10.26 -5.01 -1.83
CA GLN A 164 -9.99 -4.11 -2.96
C GLN A 164 -11.25 -3.31 -3.34
N ALA A 165 -12.41 -3.96 -3.40
CA ALA A 165 -13.67 -3.32 -3.78
C ALA A 165 -14.08 -2.22 -2.79
N GLU A 166 -14.00 -2.53 -1.49
CA GLU A 166 -14.25 -1.57 -0.42
C GLU A 166 -13.25 -0.41 -0.45
N THR A 167 -11.97 -0.70 -0.70
CA THR A 167 -10.92 0.33 -0.84
C THR A 167 -11.20 1.25 -2.02
N ALA A 168 -11.58 0.69 -3.17
CA ALA A 168 -11.93 1.46 -4.37
C ALA A 168 -13.22 2.28 -4.18
N ALA A 169 -14.15 1.82 -3.34
CA ALA A 169 -15.38 2.56 -3.00
C ALA A 169 -15.10 3.79 -2.13
N LEU A 170 -14.07 3.74 -1.27
CA LEU A 170 -13.64 4.88 -0.45
C LEU A 170 -12.84 5.93 -1.24
N ALA A 171 -12.23 5.53 -2.36
CA ALA A 171 -11.40 6.41 -3.16
C ALA A 171 -12.21 7.46 -3.93
N PRO A 172 -11.68 8.67 -4.18
CA PRO A 172 -12.30 9.63 -5.08
C PRO A 172 -12.37 9.07 -6.51
N ASP A 173 -13.23 9.66 -7.34
CA ASP A 173 -13.36 9.25 -8.73
C ASP A 173 -12.10 9.57 -9.54
N GLY A 174 -11.72 8.62 -10.37
CA GLY A 174 -10.69 8.72 -11.39
C GLY A 174 -10.82 7.56 -12.38
N PRO A 175 -10.14 7.61 -13.54
CA PRO A 175 -10.38 6.66 -14.62
C PRO A 175 -10.10 5.20 -14.23
N ASN A 176 -9.03 4.93 -13.48
CA ASN A 176 -8.70 3.60 -13.02
C ASN A 176 -9.59 3.18 -11.84
N ILE A 177 -9.92 4.08 -10.91
CA ILE A 177 -10.83 3.77 -9.80
C ILE A 177 -12.23 3.42 -10.29
N VAL A 178 -12.80 4.20 -11.22
CA VAL A 178 -14.13 3.94 -11.80
C VAL A 178 -14.15 2.58 -12.51
N ARG A 179 -13.10 2.28 -13.29
CA ARG A 179 -12.94 0.95 -13.92
C ARG A 179 -12.82 -0.16 -12.88
N ALA A 180 -12.00 0.04 -11.86
CA ALA A 180 -11.76 -0.93 -10.80
C ALA A 180 -13.04 -1.29 -10.05
N ARG A 181 -13.86 -0.31 -9.65
CA ARG A 181 -15.13 -0.55 -8.95
C ARG A 181 -16.05 -1.48 -9.73
N LYS A 182 -16.20 -1.25 -11.04
CA LYS A 182 -16.99 -2.14 -11.91
C LYS A 182 -16.37 -3.53 -11.99
N TRP A 183 -15.07 -3.59 -12.29
CA TRP A 183 -14.36 -4.86 -12.47
C TRP A 183 -14.37 -5.74 -11.21
N LEU A 184 -14.12 -5.15 -10.05
CA LEU A 184 -14.13 -5.83 -8.74
C LEU A 184 -15.53 -6.33 -8.37
N SER A 185 -16.57 -5.53 -8.65
CA SER A 185 -17.97 -5.95 -8.46
C SER A 185 -18.31 -7.20 -9.29
N ASP A 186 -17.90 -7.21 -10.55
CA ASP A 186 -18.16 -8.34 -11.45
C ASP A 186 -17.30 -9.57 -11.08
N ALA A 187 -16.04 -9.36 -10.66
CA ALA A 187 -15.16 -10.40 -10.15
C ALA A 187 -15.78 -11.13 -8.95
N LEU A 188 -16.30 -10.39 -7.95
CA LEU A 188 -16.93 -10.98 -6.77
C LEU A 188 -18.15 -11.84 -7.12
N LYS A 189 -18.98 -11.42 -8.08
CA LYS A 189 -20.12 -12.23 -8.55
C LYS A 189 -19.67 -13.55 -9.15
N ILE A 190 -18.61 -13.54 -9.96
CA ILE A 190 -18.07 -14.75 -10.59
C ILE A 190 -17.48 -15.69 -9.54
N LEU A 191 -16.74 -15.16 -8.57
CA LEU A 191 -16.13 -15.96 -7.51
C LEU A 191 -17.18 -16.57 -6.56
N ALA A 192 -18.35 -15.95 -6.41
CA ALA A 192 -19.45 -16.48 -5.60
C ALA A 192 -20.27 -17.61 -6.27
N GLN A 193 -20.12 -17.82 -7.58
CA GLN A 193 -20.94 -18.77 -8.37
C GLN A 193 -20.37 -20.20 -8.46
N GLY A 194 -19.20 -20.47 -7.89
CA GLY A 194 -18.59 -21.81 -7.92
C GLY A 194 -17.87 -22.13 -6.62
#